data_AF-A0A3L6E1H0-F1
#
_entry.id   AF-A0A3L6E1H0-F1
#
_cell.length_a   1.000
_cell.length_b   1.000
_cell.length_c   1.000
_cell.angle_alpha   90.00
_cell.angle_beta   90.00
_cell.angle_gamma   90.00
#
_symmetry.space_group_name_H-M   'P 1'
#
loop_
_entity.id
_entity.type
_entity.pdbx_description
1 polymer ?
#
loop_
_entity_poly.entity_id
_entity_poly.type
_entity_poly.pdbx_seq_one_letter_code
_entity_poly.pdbx_strand_id
1 'polypeptide(L)'
;MEPNAVDFFGECMNSPRNGRTPFANEIYEQMVAEKERELEEGEAQKSPSKIVADSLSQISRSSTFLPNIGVPTTSKTGRSTSLAAQARMQAQFEEKLQAKREEAARKQEELQAQLQAQQAALEENQSLLRQTQEVVKGMHTKFEETNALLGAILKLQKD
;
A
#
# COMPACT_ATOMS: atom_id res chain seq x y z
N MET A 1 -33.19 16.03 12.74
CA MET A 1 -32.49 17.30 12.43
C MET A 1 -31.01 16.98 12.49
N GLU A 2 -30.23 17.31 11.46
CA GLU A 2 -28.78 17.07 11.50
C GLU A 2 -28.12 18.04 12.51
N PRO A 3 -27.20 17.56 13.36
CA PRO A 3 -26.51 18.41 14.32
C PRO A 3 -25.65 19.44 13.58
N ASN A 4 -25.81 20.72 13.92
CA ASN A 4 -24.98 21.79 13.35
C ASN A 4 -23.63 21.89 14.08
N ALA A 5 -22.73 22.77 13.61
CA ALA A 5 -21.39 22.92 14.16
C ALA A 5 -21.35 23.27 15.67
N VAL A 6 -22.34 24.01 16.17
CA VAL A 6 -22.45 24.35 17.61
C VAL A 6 -22.87 23.11 18.41
N ASP A 7 -23.84 22.35 17.89
CA ASP A 7 -24.30 21.12 18.54
C ASP A 7 -23.16 20.09 18.63
N PHE A 8 -22.39 19.94 17.54
CA PHE A 8 -21.23 19.05 17.49
C PHE A 8 -20.11 19.48 18.45
N PHE A 9 -19.86 20.79 18.58
CA PHE A 9 -18.95 21.30 19.61
C PHE A 9 -19.44 20.92 21.00
N GLY A 10 -20.75 21.02 21.21
CA GLY A 10 -21.38 20.66 22.45
C GLY A 10 -21.20 19.19 22.84
N GLU A 11 -21.37 18.28 21.88
CA GLU A 11 -21.16 16.84 22.06
C GLU A 11 -19.68 16.50 22.28
N CYS A 12 -18.77 17.06 21.47
CA CYS A 12 -17.33 16.78 21.59
C CYS A 12 -16.76 17.19 22.95
N MET A 13 -17.23 18.29 23.52
CA MET A 13 -16.73 18.79 24.80
C MET A 13 -17.44 18.16 26.01
N ASN A 14 -18.42 17.28 25.80
CA ASN A 14 -19.17 16.62 26.86
C ASN A 14 -18.68 15.18 27.05
N SER A 15 -17.87 14.95 28.08
CA SER A 15 -17.40 13.60 28.41
C SER A 15 -18.53 12.76 29.01
N PRO A 16 -18.75 11.51 28.57
CA PRO A 16 -19.76 10.63 29.16
C PRO A 16 -19.56 10.34 30.66
N ARG A 17 -18.33 10.46 31.17
CA ARG A 17 -17.99 10.18 32.57
C ARG A 17 -18.01 11.41 33.46
N ASN A 18 -17.50 12.53 32.94
CA ASN A 18 -17.20 13.72 33.75
C ASN A 18 -18.03 14.95 33.33
N GLY A 19 -18.90 14.80 32.33
CA GLY A 19 -19.63 15.90 31.74
C GLY A 19 -18.70 16.88 31.02
N ARG A 20 -19.18 18.13 30.90
CA ARG A 20 -18.43 19.25 30.32
C ARG A 20 -17.69 20.01 31.41
N THR A 21 -16.46 20.44 31.11
CA THR A 21 -15.69 21.29 32.03
C THR A 21 -16.33 22.68 32.15
N PRO A 22 -16.14 23.41 33.27
CA PRO A 22 -16.71 24.76 33.43
C PRO A 22 -16.33 25.72 32.29
N PHE A 23 -15.06 25.69 31.89
CA PHE A 23 -14.55 26.51 30.78
C PHE A 23 -15.20 26.15 29.43
N ALA A 24 -15.31 24.85 29.13
CA ALA A 24 -15.98 24.42 27.91
C ALA A 24 -17.49 24.74 27.93
N ASN A 25 -18.09 24.75 29.12
CA ASN A 25 -19.50 25.09 29.28
C ASN A 25 -19.76 26.56 29.02
N GLU A 26 -18.92 27.44 29.55
CA GLU A 26 -18.98 28.88 29.26
C GLU A 26 -18.88 29.14 27.75
N ILE A 27 -17.93 28.50 27.06
CA ILE A 27 -17.76 28.66 25.61
C ILE A 27 -19.00 28.16 24.85
N TYR A 28 -19.54 27.01 25.22
CA TYR A 28 -20.72 26.47 24.56
C TYR A 28 -21.96 27.34 24.79
N GLU A 29 -22.20 27.80 26.02
CA GLU A 29 -23.31 28.69 26.33
C GLU A 29 -23.22 30.01 25.55
N GLN A 30 -22.02 30.57 25.40
CA GLN A 30 -21.81 31.74 24.54
C GLN A 30 -22.15 31.46 23.07
N MET A 31 -21.74 30.31 22.53
CA MET A 31 -22.07 29.92 21.15
C MET A 31 -23.58 29.73 20.95
N VAL A 32 -24.28 29.15 21.93
CA VAL A 32 -25.75 28.98 21.89
C VAL A 32 -26.45 30.33 21.99
N ALA A 33 -26.04 31.19 22.92
CA ALA A 33 -26.59 32.53 23.06
C ALA A 33 -26.36 33.39 21.82
N GLU A 34 -25.20 33.28 21.16
CA GLU A 34 -24.92 33.96 19.89
C GLU A 34 -25.80 33.43 18.75
N LYS A 35 -26.09 32.13 18.75
CA LYS A 35 -26.96 31.48 17.76
C LYS A 35 -28.42 31.88 17.93
N GLU A 36 -28.86 32.09 19.18
CA GLU A 36 -30.24 32.45 19.56
C GLU A 36 -30.45 33.97 19.72
N ARG A 37 -29.40 34.77 19.54
CA ARG A 37 -29.47 36.23 19.67
C ARG A 37 -30.45 36.81 18.65
N GLU A 38 -31.39 37.62 19.13
CA GLU A 38 -32.21 38.46 18.26
C GLU A 38 -31.37 39.58 17.64
N LEU A 39 -31.45 39.70 16.31
CA LEU A 39 -30.63 40.64 15.56
C LEU A 39 -31.30 42.00 15.55
N GLU A 40 -30.51 43.05 15.77
CA GLU A 40 -30.94 44.42 15.53
C GLU A 40 -31.18 44.65 14.03
N GLU A 41 -32.07 45.59 13.70
CA GLU A 41 -32.53 45.87 12.34
C GLU A 41 -31.34 46.21 11.42
N GLY A 42 -30.93 45.22 10.60
CA GLY A 42 -29.84 45.34 9.62
C GLY A 42 -28.67 44.35 9.79
N GLU A 43 -28.61 43.56 10.87
CA GLU A 43 -27.58 42.52 11.01
C GLU A 43 -27.96 41.19 10.36
N ALA A 44 -27.01 40.54 9.70
CA ALA A 44 -27.19 39.19 9.14
C ALA A 44 -26.92 38.13 10.22
N GLN A 45 -27.78 37.12 10.29
CA GLN A 45 -27.61 36.02 11.26
C GLN A 45 -26.29 35.29 11.02
N LYS A 46 -25.49 35.14 12.07
CA LYS A 46 -24.25 34.38 11.99
C LYS A 46 -24.58 32.90 11.80
N SER A 47 -23.92 32.26 10.84
CA SER A 47 -24.04 30.82 10.68
C SER A 47 -23.40 30.09 11.88
N PRO A 48 -23.89 28.91 12.28
CA PRO A 48 -23.30 28.13 13.38
C PRO A 48 -21.79 27.92 13.24
N SER A 49 -21.30 27.68 12.02
CA SER A 49 -19.86 27.55 11.75
C SER A 49 -19.08 28.84 11.96
N LYS A 50 -19.67 30.00 11.65
CA LYS A 50 -19.05 31.31 11.87
C LYS A 50 -18.96 31.64 13.37
N ILE A 51 -20.00 31.31 14.13
CA ILE A 51 -20.03 31.44 15.59
C ILE A 51 -18.90 30.60 16.20
N VAL A 52 -18.82 29.32 15.84
CA VAL A 52 -17.76 28.42 16.32
C VAL A 52 -16.37 28.93 15.93
N ALA A 53 -16.19 29.40 14.69
CA ALA A 53 -14.93 29.96 14.23
C ALA A 53 -14.49 31.17 15.06
N ASP A 54 -15.40 32.10 15.32
CA ASP A 54 -15.12 33.33 16.05
C ASP A 54 -14.80 33.03 17.52
N SER A 55 -15.61 32.22 18.20
CA SER A 55 -15.34 31.80 19.59
C SER A 55 -14.02 31.04 19.72
N LEU A 56 -13.74 30.08 18.84
CA LEU A 56 -12.49 29.33 18.90
C LEU A 56 -11.28 30.19 18.54
N SER A 57 -11.43 31.20 17.68
CA SER A 57 -10.33 32.11 17.33
C SER A 57 -9.86 32.96 18.50
N GLN A 58 -10.74 33.25 19.47
CA GLN A 58 -10.41 33.97 20.70
C GLN A 58 -9.54 33.12 21.63
N ILE A 59 -9.73 31.79 21.62
CA ILE A 59 -8.99 30.84 22.45
C ILE A 59 -7.69 30.43 21.75
N SER A 60 -7.80 30.06 20.48
CA SER A 60 -6.69 29.58 19.65
C SER A 60 -6.92 29.93 18.18
N ARG A 61 -6.05 30.81 17.67
CA ARG A 61 -6.04 31.22 16.26
C ARG A 61 -5.79 30.06 15.28
N SER A 62 -5.28 28.93 15.75
CA SER A 62 -4.96 27.74 14.95
C SER A 62 -5.90 26.56 15.24
N SER A 63 -7.12 26.81 15.71
CA SER A 63 -8.10 25.74 15.98
C SER A 63 -8.38 24.91 14.72
N THR A 64 -8.24 23.59 14.83
CA THR A 64 -8.51 22.61 13.76
C THR A 64 -9.90 21.97 13.87
N PHE A 65 -10.74 22.45 14.80
CA PHE A 65 -12.06 21.88 15.06
C PHE A 65 -12.95 21.86 13.80
N LEU A 66 -13.15 23.00 13.14
CA LEU A 66 -13.98 23.10 11.93
C LEU A 66 -13.45 22.23 10.76
N PRO A 67 -12.15 22.26 10.42
CA PRO A 67 -11.58 21.34 9.43
C PRO A 67 -11.80 19.86 9.75
N ASN A 68 -11.64 19.45 11.03
CA ASN A 68 -11.78 18.06 11.44
C ASN A 68 -13.22 17.54 11.31
N ILE A 69 -14.22 18.44 11.37
CA ILE A 69 -15.63 18.11 11.16
C ILE A 69 -16.08 18.33 9.71
N GLY A 70 -15.14 18.58 8.79
CA GLY A 70 -15.41 18.75 7.37
C GLY A 70 -15.91 20.15 6.97
N VAL A 71 -15.87 21.13 7.86
CA VAL A 71 -16.25 22.52 7.57
C VAL A 71 -15.01 23.28 7.05
N PRO A 72 -15.00 23.75 5.78
CA PRO A 72 -13.86 24.46 5.22
C PRO A 72 -13.61 25.78 5.97
N THR A 73 -12.36 26.01 6.41
CA THR A 73 -11.97 27.30 6.98
C THR A 73 -11.72 28.31 5.88
N THR A 74 -12.31 29.51 6.01
CA THR A 74 -12.11 30.61 5.08
C THR A 74 -10.80 31.34 5.35
N SER A 75 -9.67 30.65 5.54
CA SER A 75 -8.36 31.30 5.54
C SER A 75 -7.94 31.53 4.09
N LYS A 76 -8.20 32.73 3.59
CA LYS A 76 -8.01 33.17 2.20
C LYS A 76 -6.54 33.36 1.79
N THR A 77 -5.58 32.75 2.49
CA THR A 77 -4.14 32.96 2.30
C THR A 77 -3.41 31.63 2.35
N GLY A 78 -3.16 31.02 1.17
CA GLY A 78 -2.34 29.80 1.05
C GLY A 78 -2.67 28.88 -0.13
N ARG A 79 -3.71 29.19 -0.91
CA ARG A 79 -4.20 28.28 -1.97
C ARG A 79 -3.24 28.10 -3.16
N SER A 80 -2.32 29.04 -3.41
CA SER A 80 -1.45 29.01 -4.60
C SER A 80 -0.13 28.25 -4.44
N THR A 81 0.38 28.04 -3.21
CA THR A 81 1.59 27.24 -2.96
C THR A 81 1.29 25.74 -2.76
N SER A 82 0.04 25.39 -2.44
CA SER A 82 -0.39 24.02 -2.19
C SER A 82 -0.51 23.16 -3.46
N LEU A 83 -1.02 23.70 -4.57
CA LEU A 83 -1.32 22.90 -5.77
C LEU A 83 -0.05 22.41 -6.49
N ALA A 84 0.95 23.29 -6.64
CA ALA A 84 2.22 22.92 -7.28
C ALA A 84 3.06 21.97 -6.40
N ALA A 85 2.97 22.09 -5.08
CA ALA A 85 3.59 21.13 -4.16
C ALA A 85 2.90 19.77 -4.21
N GLN A 86 1.56 19.75 -4.29
CA GLN A 86 0.78 18.52 -4.43
C GLN A 86 1.05 17.81 -5.75
N ALA A 87 1.09 18.54 -6.88
CA ALA A 87 1.41 17.97 -8.19
C ALA A 87 2.80 17.32 -8.22
N ARG A 88 3.81 17.93 -7.57
CA ARG A 88 5.15 17.35 -7.46
C ARG A 88 5.17 16.07 -6.62
N MET A 89 4.46 16.04 -5.49
CA MET A 89 4.34 14.82 -4.69
C MET A 89 3.65 13.70 -5.47
N GLN A 90 2.55 14.02 -6.16
CA GLN A 90 1.80 13.05 -6.96
C GLN A 90 2.66 12.46 -8.08
N ALA A 91 3.38 13.31 -8.82
CA ALA A 91 4.32 12.86 -9.85
C ALA A 91 5.41 11.93 -9.28
N GLN A 92 5.97 12.24 -8.11
CA GLN A 92 6.96 11.36 -7.47
C GLN A 92 6.38 10.02 -7.02
N PHE A 93 5.13 9.99 -6.57
CA PHE A 93 4.47 8.73 -6.24
C PHE A 93 4.20 7.88 -7.48
N GLU A 94 3.75 8.50 -8.58
CA GLU A 94 3.52 7.83 -9.85
C GLU A 94 4.82 7.28 -10.44
N GLU A 95 5.91 8.07 -10.41
CA GLU A 95 7.25 7.65 -10.83
C GLU A 95 7.75 6.47 -10.01
N LYS A 96 7.66 6.54 -8.68
CA LYS A 96 8.07 5.42 -7.80
C LYS A 96 7.23 4.17 -8.04
N LEU A 97 5.93 4.33 -8.28
CA LEU A 97 5.04 3.23 -8.56
C LEU A 97 5.41 2.55 -9.88
N GLN A 98 5.75 3.34 -10.89
CA GLN A 98 6.18 2.85 -12.20
C GLN A 98 7.54 2.14 -12.13
N ALA A 99 8.53 2.74 -11.45
CA ALA A 99 9.82 2.10 -11.21
C ALA A 99 9.67 0.75 -10.49
N LYS A 100 8.79 0.67 -9.49
CA LYS A 100 8.49 -0.60 -8.81
C LYS A 100 7.86 -1.64 -9.72
N ARG A 101 6.98 -1.23 -10.64
CA ARG A 101 6.37 -2.16 -11.62
C ARG A 101 7.42 -2.69 -12.59
N GLU A 102 8.30 -1.84 -13.08
CA GLU A 102 9.39 -2.25 -13.97
C GLU A 102 10.38 -3.18 -13.27
N GLU A 103 10.75 -2.88 -12.02
CA GLU A 103 11.61 -3.77 -11.23
C GLU A 103 10.96 -5.13 -10.98
N ALA A 104 9.66 -5.15 -10.67
CA ALA A 104 8.90 -6.39 -10.51
C ALA A 104 8.84 -7.20 -11.81
N ALA A 105 8.60 -6.54 -12.94
CA ALA A 105 8.59 -7.18 -14.26
C ALA A 105 9.96 -7.78 -14.60
N ARG A 106 11.06 -7.05 -14.36
CA ARG A 106 12.42 -7.56 -14.57
C ARG A 106 12.74 -8.77 -13.70
N LYS A 107 12.40 -8.73 -12.41
CA LYS A 107 12.61 -9.87 -11.51
C LYS A 107 11.81 -11.10 -11.93
N GLN A 108 10.58 -10.88 -12.41
CA GLN A 108 9.75 -11.97 -12.93
C GLN A 108 10.38 -12.59 -14.18
N GLU A 109 10.85 -11.77 -15.12
CA GLU A 109 11.54 -12.24 -16.33
C GLU A 109 12.83 -13.01 -15.98
N GLU A 110 13.63 -12.51 -15.04
CA GLU A 110 14.84 -13.20 -14.58
C GLU A 110 14.55 -14.56 -13.95
N LEU A 111 13.55 -14.64 -13.08
CA LEU A 111 13.10 -15.91 -12.49
C LEU A 111 12.60 -16.88 -13.56
N GLN A 112 11.84 -16.39 -14.54
CA GLN A 112 11.35 -17.21 -15.63
C GLN A 112 12.49 -17.75 -16.50
N ALA A 113 13.47 -16.90 -16.84
CA ALA A 113 14.65 -17.30 -17.59
C ALA A 113 15.49 -18.33 -16.81
N GLN A 114 15.62 -18.17 -15.49
CA GLN A 114 16.35 -19.13 -14.65
C GLN A 114 15.64 -20.50 -14.58
N LEU A 115 14.31 -20.51 -14.48
CA LEU A 115 13.52 -21.75 -14.54
C LEU A 115 13.67 -22.45 -15.89
N GLN A 116 13.63 -21.69 -16.99
CA GLN A 116 13.79 -22.24 -18.32
C GLN A 116 15.21 -22.82 -18.53
N ALA A 117 16.24 -22.14 -18.03
CA ALA A 117 17.61 -22.62 -18.06
C ALA A 117 17.79 -23.91 -17.24
N GLN A 118 17.20 -23.98 -16.03
CA GLN A 118 17.22 -25.23 -15.24
C GLN A 118 16.50 -26.38 -15.95
N GLN A 119 15.37 -26.10 -16.59
CA GLN A 119 14.62 -27.11 -17.33
C GLN A 119 15.43 -27.65 -18.52
N ALA A 120 16.06 -26.77 -19.29
CA ALA A 120 16.93 -27.16 -20.40
C ALA A 120 18.14 -27.99 -19.92
N ALA A 121 18.79 -27.57 -18.83
CA ALA A 121 19.90 -28.32 -18.25
C ALA A 121 19.47 -29.69 -17.74
N LEU A 122 18.27 -29.81 -17.16
CA LEU A 122 17.73 -31.09 -16.70
C LEU A 122 17.44 -32.03 -17.87
N GLU A 123 16.84 -31.52 -18.95
CA GLU A 123 16.55 -32.28 -20.15
C GLU A 123 17.83 -32.79 -20.84
N GLU A 124 18.86 -31.94 -20.92
CA GLU A 124 20.17 -32.32 -21.44
C GLU A 124 20.81 -33.44 -20.59
N ASN A 125 20.76 -33.33 -19.27
CA ASN A 125 21.28 -34.37 -18.37
C ASN A 125 20.53 -35.71 -18.54
N GLN A 126 19.21 -35.68 -18.73
CA GLN A 126 18.43 -36.89 -18.98
C GLN A 126 18.81 -37.54 -20.31
N SER A 127 19.01 -36.73 -21.36
CA SER A 127 19.49 -37.20 -22.66
C SER A 127 20.87 -37.86 -22.55
N LEU A 128 21.80 -37.20 -21.87
CA LEU A 128 23.16 -37.71 -21.65
C LEU A 128 23.15 -39.02 -20.86
N LEU A 129 22.29 -39.14 -19.84
CA LEU A 129 22.13 -40.36 -19.07
C LEU A 129 21.63 -41.52 -19.95
N ARG A 130 20.63 -41.27 -20.81
CA ARG A 130 20.15 -42.28 -21.77
C ARG A 130 21.25 -42.70 -22.74
N GLN A 131 21.98 -41.75 -23.32
CA GLN A 131 23.09 -42.04 -24.22
C GLN A 131 24.16 -42.89 -23.52
N THR A 132 24.50 -42.55 -22.28
CA THR A 132 25.49 -43.29 -21.49
C THR A 132 25.03 -44.73 -21.22
N GLN A 133 23.75 -44.93 -20.89
CA GLN A 133 23.18 -46.26 -20.73
C GLN A 133 23.25 -47.09 -22.02
N GLU A 134 22.97 -46.48 -23.17
CA GLU A 134 23.09 -47.16 -24.46
C GLU A 134 24.53 -47.58 -24.77
N VAL A 135 25.50 -46.69 -24.51
CA VAL A 135 26.93 -47.01 -24.66
C VAL A 135 27.34 -48.16 -23.75
N VAL A 136 26.98 -48.10 -22.46
CA VAL A 136 27.28 -49.17 -21.49
C VAL A 136 26.66 -50.49 -21.92
N LYS A 137 25.40 -50.48 -22.37
CA LYS A 137 24.74 -51.68 -22.88
C LYS A 137 25.47 -52.26 -24.09
N GLY A 138 25.85 -51.41 -25.05
CA GLY A 138 26.62 -51.85 -26.22
C GLY A 138 27.99 -52.41 -25.86
N MET A 139 28.68 -51.82 -24.88
CA MET A 139 29.94 -52.34 -24.36
C MET A 139 29.75 -53.70 -23.67
N HIS A 140 28.68 -53.86 -22.90
CA HIS A 140 28.37 -55.11 -22.22
C HIS A 140 28.12 -56.26 -23.21
N THR A 141 27.32 -56.02 -24.26
CA THR A 141 27.09 -57.01 -25.32
C THR A 141 28.39 -57.42 -26.01
N LYS A 142 29.24 -56.45 -26.39
CA LYS A 142 30.55 -56.75 -27.00
C LYS A 142 31.47 -57.53 -26.07
N PHE A 143 31.43 -57.23 -24.77
CA PHE A 143 32.19 -57.95 -23.77
C PHE A 143 31.72 -59.41 -23.67
N GLU A 144 30.40 -59.66 -23.63
CA GLU A 144 29.82 -61.00 -23.62
C GLU A 144 30.20 -61.81 -24.87
N GLU A 145 30.09 -61.21 -26.07
CA GLU A 145 30.49 -61.83 -27.33
C GLU A 145 31.98 -62.22 -27.34
N THR A 146 32.85 -61.30 -26.89
CA THR A 146 34.30 -61.54 -26.82
C THR A 146 34.60 -62.65 -25.83
N ASN A 147 33.96 -62.64 -24.66
CA ASN A 147 34.13 -63.65 -23.63
C ASN A 147 33.65 -65.04 -24.11
N ALA A 148 32.53 -65.11 -24.82
CA ALA A 148 32.03 -66.35 -25.43
C ALA A 148 33.01 -66.91 -26.46
N LEU A 149 33.58 -66.05 -27.32
CA LEU A 149 34.59 -66.43 -28.30
C LEU A 149 35.85 -66.99 -27.63
N LEU A 150 36.37 -66.31 -26.59
CA LEU A 150 37.51 -66.79 -25.81
C LEU A 150 37.22 -68.16 -25.18
N GLY A 151 36.02 -68.34 -24.60
CA GLY A 151 35.60 -69.61 -24.04
C GLY A 151 35.54 -70.74 -25.08
N ALA A 152 35.12 -70.44 -26.31
CA ALA A 152 35.11 -71.41 -27.41
C ALA A 152 36.55 -71.80 -27.84
N ILE A 153 37.45 -70.82 -27.97
CA ILE A 153 38.86 -71.07 -28.33
C ILE A 153 39.55 -71.93 -27.26
N LEU A 154 39.34 -71.64 -25.98
CA LEU A 154 39.93 -72.41 -24.88
C LEU A 154 39.41 -73.85 -24.82
N LYS A 155 38.17 -74.11 -25.21
CA LYS A 155 37.64 -75.48 -25.34
C LYS A 155 38.33 -76.23 -26.47
N LEU A 156 38.50 -75.60 -27.64
CA LEU A 156 39.17 -76.22 -28.80
C LEU A 156 40.65 -76.55 -28.55
N GLN A 157 41.32 -75.89 -27.60
CA GLN A 157 42.71 -76.21 -27.22
C GLN A 157 42.84 -77.36 -26.21
N LYS A 158 41.73 -77.81 -25.61
CA LYS A 158 41.71 -78.90 -24.63
C LYS A 158 41.33 -80.27 -25.23
N ASP A 159 40.81 -80.29 -26.45
CA ASP A 159 40.59 -81.49 -27.27
C ASP A 159 41.84 -81.80 -28.11
#